data_AF-A0A1G1H0Q1-F1
#
_entry.id   AF-A0A1G1H0Q1-F1
#
_cell.length_a   1.000
_cell.length_b   1.000
_cell.length_c   1.000
_cell.angle_alpha   90.00
_cell.angle_beta   90.00
_cell.angle_gamma   90.00
#
_symmetry.space_group_name_H-M   'P 1'
#
loop_
_entity.id
_entity.type
_entity.pdbx_description
1 polymer ?
#
loop_
_entity_poly.entity_id
_entity_poly.type
_entity_poly.pdbx_seq_one_letter_code
_entity_poly.pdbx_strand_id
1 'polypeptide(L)'
;LEQYAGKPVSLVLTQNSTSMLSVRQREGVTHVRLHRMFLNSGPGVIEEVTQFVKSKRGKMPLFRRFIRENRAQLDARPGKKITTRTAGRYYDLAELYDGINKEYFEAAIESTITWGTRSPRCSVRKRTLGSFSARSNIIRINPVLDRKPVPRYYIAFVVYHEMLHAALGITTKNDRRSMHSREFRRRERLFKDYERCRAWERGE
;
A
#
# COMPACT_ATOMS: atom_id res chain seq x y z
N LEU A 1 9.07 -28.10 -2.79
CA LEU A 1 8.08 -27.65 -1.77
C LEU A 1 7.23 -28.81 -1.27
N GLU A 2 6.54 -29.56 -2.14
CA GLU A 2 5.73 -30.71 -1.72
C GLU A 2 6.55 -31.80 -1.01
N GLN A 3 7.69 -32.20 -1.59
CA GLN A 3 8.65 -33.13 -0.97
C GLN A 3 9.06 -32.71 0.45
N TYR A 4 9.25 -31.41 0.66
CA TYR A 4 9.66 -30.90 1.97
C TYR A 4 8.47 -30.64 2.89
N ALA A 5 7.28 -30.29 2.38
CA ALA A 5 6.09 -29.93 3.16
C ALA A 5 5.27 -31.13 3.64
N GLY A 6 5.38 -32.29 2.96
CA GLY A 6 4.66 -33.52 3.32
C GLY A 6 3.13 -33.43 3.15
N LYS A 7 2.65 -32.47 2.35
CA LYS A 7 1.23 -32.21 2.06
C LYS A 7 1.11 -31.70 0.61
N PRO A 8 -0.04 -31.87 -0.06
CA PRO A 8 -0.27 -31.30 -1.39
C PRO A 8 -0.17 -29.76 -1.34
N VAL A 9 0.65 -29.19 -2.23
CA VAL A 9 0.93 -27.75 -2.29
C VAL A 9 0.55 -27.20 -3.66
N SER A 10 -0.41 -26.27 -3.69
CA SER A 10 -0.66 -25.46 -4.87
C SER A 10 0.20 -24.20 -4.82
N LEU A 11 1.24 -24.12 -5.68
CA LEU A 11 2.11 -22.96 -5.78
C LEU A 11 1.63 -22.00 -6.89
N VAL A 12 1.34 -20.76 -6.50
CA VAL A 12 1.07 -19.68 -7.44
C VAL A 12 2.23 -18.68 -7.42
N LEU A 13 2.91 -18.58 -8.55
CA LEU A 13 3.97 -17.60 -8.73
C LEU A 13 3.38 -16.21 -9.03
N THR A 14 3.73 -15.23 -8.22
CA THR A 14 3.22 -13.86 -8.33
C THR A 14 4.32 -12.87 -8.68
N GLN A 15 3.91 -11.68 -9.09
CA GLN A 15 4.78 -10.52 -9.25
C GLN A 15 4.44 -9.39 -8.27
N ASN A 16 3.79 -9.72 -7.14
CA ASN A 16 3.38 -8.73 -6.16
C ASN A 16 4.57 -8.30 -5.26
N SER A 17 4.82 -7.01 -5.18
CA SER A 17 5.86 -6.43 -4.32
C SER A 17 5.38 -6.08 -2.90
N THR A 18 4.06 -6.10 -2.63
CA THR A 18 3.50 -5.78 -1.29
C THR A 18 3.35 -7.01 -0.40
N SER A 19 3.02 -8.17 -0.97
CA SER A 19 2.98 -9.46 -0.28
C SER A 19 3.68 -10.49 -1.17
N MET A 20 4.89 -10.83 -0.77
CA MET A 20 5.79 -11.70 -1.55
C MET A 20 5.66 -13.18 -1.17
N LEU A 21 5.06 -13.48 -0.02
CA LEU A 21 4.70 -14.82 0.43
C LEU A 21 3.33 -14.76 1.12
N SER A 22 2.41 -15.64 0.73
CA SER A 22 1.13 -15.84 1.42
C SER A 22 0.79 -17.32 1.42
N VAL A 23 0.39 -17.84 2.58
CA VAL A 23 0.04 -19.24 2.76
C VAL A 23 -1.38 -19.33 3.26
N ARG A 24 -2.23 -20.09 2.56
CA ARG A 24 -3.61 -20.38 2.94
C ARG A 24 -3.85 -21.87 2.88
N GLN A 25 -4.72 -22.36 3.74
CA GLN A 25 -5.14 -23.75 3.72
C GLN A 25 -6.60 -23.79 3.31
N ARG A 26 -6.92 -24.59 2.30
CA ARG A 26 -8.28 -24.81 1.81
C ARG A 26 -8.42 -26.26 1.40
N GLU A 27 -9.48 -26.92 1.86
CA GLU A 27 -9.85 -28.27 1.42
C GLU A 27 -8.66 -29.26 1.48
N GLY A 28 -7.89 -29.22 2.57
CA GLY A 28 -6.71 -30.09 2.75
C GLY A 28 -5.46 -29.71 1.93
N VAL A 29 -5.57 -28.79 0.97
CA VAL A 29 -4.46 -28.33 0.11
C VAL A 29 -3.86 -27.03 0.64
N THR A 30 -2.53 -26.98 0.70
CA THR A 30 -1.80 -25.77 1.09
C THR A 30 -1.53 -24.90 -0.13
N HIS A 31 -2.23 -23.76 -0.20
CA HIS A 31 -2.07 -22.79 -1.27
C HIS A 31 -1.00 -21.78 -0.89
N VAL A 32 0.11 -21.79 -1.64
CA VAL A 32 1.24 -20.91 -1.43
C VAL A 32 1.32 -19.93 -2.59
N ARG A 33 1.30 -18.63 -2.30
CA ARG A 33 1.63 -17.58 -3.26
C ARG A 33 3.03 -17.10 -2.96
N LEU A 34 3.94 -17.22 -3.93
CA LEU A 34 5.34 -16.82 -3.77
C LEU A 34 5.75 -15.88 -4.91
N HIS A 35 6.52 -14.85 -4.61
CA HIS A 35 7.05 -13.96 -5.64
C HIS A 35 8.05 -14.71 -6.55
N ARG A 36 8.00 -14.46 -7.86
CA ARG A 36 8.86 -15.15 -8.84
C ARG A 36 10.36 -15.00 -8.59
N MET A 37 10.80 -13.93 -7.93
CA MET A 37 12.22 -13.72 -7.61
C MET A 37 12.84 -14.87 -6.80
N PHE A 38 12.03 -15.58 -6.00
CA PHE A 38 12.52 -16.68 -5.18
C PHE A 38 12.83 -17.95 -5.97
N LEU A 39 12.48 -18.01 -7.26
CA LEU A 39 12.92 -19.11 -8.13
C LEU A 39 14.45 -19.15 -8.26
N ASN A 40 15.10 -18.00 -8.18
CA ASN A 40 16.55 -17.87 -8.25
C ASN A 40 17.19 -17.74 -6.87
N SER A 41 16.47 -18.13 -5.81
CA SER A 41 17.00 -18.06 -4.44
C SER A 41 17.81 -19.30 -4.10
N GLY A 42 18.81 -19.13 -3.23
CA GLY A 42 19.61 -20.25 -2.74
C GLY A 42 18.79 -21.23 -1.89
N PRO A 43 19.27 -22.47 -1.72
CA PRO A 43 18.54 -23.55 -1.04
C PRO A 43 18.08 -23.16 0.38
N GLY A 44 18.89 -22.42 1.14
CA GLY A 44 18.52 -21.97 2.49
C GLY A 44 17.30 -21.04 2.55
N VAL A 45 17.05 -20.24 1.50
CA VAL A 45 15.84 -19.39 1.44
C VAL A 45 14.60 -20.26 1.19
N ILE A 46 14.71 -21.26 0.30
CA ILE A 46 13.62 -22.21 0.02
C ILE A 46 13.30 -23.06 1.25
N GLU A 47 14.31 -23.44 2.03
CA GLU A 47 14.12 -24.15 3.28
C GLU A 47 13.34 -23.31 4.29
N GLU A 48 13.71 -22.05 4.51
CA GLU A 48 12.95 -21.13 5.38
C GLU A 48 11.50 -20.95 4.90
N VAL A 49 11.29 -20.79 3.59
CA VAL A 49 9.94 -20.70 3.01
C VAL A 49 9.15 -21.98 3.31
N THR A 50 9.75 -23.15 3.17
CA THR A 50 9.09 -24.43 3.44
C THR A 50 8.72 -24.56 4.92
N GLN A 51 9.65 -24.24 5.83
CA GLN A 51 9.37 -24.30 7.27
C GLN A 51 8.24 -23.34 7.66
N PHE A 52 8.22 -22.14 7.07
CA PHE A 52 7.13 -21.20 7.26
C PHE A 52 5.80 -21.72 6.70
N VAL A 53 5.79 -22.39 5.54
CA VAL A 53 4.59 -23.00 4.96
C VAL A 53 4.02 -24.09 5.89
N LYS A 54 4.88 -24.86 6.56
CA LYS A 54 4.47 -25.91 7.52
C LYS A 54 3.82 -25.36 8.79
N SER A 55 4.49 -24.42 9.46
CA SER A 55 4.11 -23.98 10.81
C SER A 55 3.30 -22.67 10.82
N LYS A 56 3.30 -21.93 9.70
CA LYS A 56 2.80 -20.54 9.57
C LYS A 56 3.42 -19.58 10.60
N ARG A 57 4.54 -19.95 11.21
CA ARG A 57 5.23 -19.22 12.28
C ARG A 57 6.74 -19.31 12.07
N GLY A 58 7.48 -18.43 12.74
CA GLY A 58 8.94 -18.41 12.70
C GLY A 58 9.51 -17.17 12.02
N LYS A 59 10.77 -16.85 12.39
CA LYS A 59 11.55 -15.78 11.77
C LYS A 59 12.04 -16.28 10.40
N MET A 60 12.07 -15.39 9.42
CA MET A 60 12.59 -15.68 8.08
C MET A 60 13.71 -14.70 7.69
N PRO A 61 14.87 -14.74 8.37
CA PRO A 61 15.96 -13.80 8.12
C PRO A 61 16.56 -13.94 6.72
N LEU A 62 16.76 -15.16 6.19
CA LEU A 62 17.30 -15.35 4.84
C LEU A 62 16.32 -14.88 3.77
N PHE A 63 15.03 -15.16 3.94
CA PHE A 63 13.98 -14.64 3.08
C PHE A 63 13.99 -13.11 3.02
N ARG A 64 14.07 -12.44 4.18
CA ARG A 64 14.10 -10.96 4.27
C ARG A 64 15.40 -10.39 3.67
N ARG A 65 16.53 -11.02 3.94
CA ARG A 65 17.83 -10.63 3.36
C ARG A 65 17.80 -10.73 1.83
N PHE A 66 17.28 -11.83 1.30
CA PHE A 66 17.16 -12.03 -0.15
C PHE A 66 16.29 -10.94 -0.80
N ILE A 67 15.18 -10.54 -0.19
CA ILE A 67 14.35 -9.43 -0.68
C ILE A 67 15.14 -8.12 -0.74
N ARG A 68 15.92 -7.82 0.31
CA ARG A 68 16.72 -6.60 0.41
C ARG A 68 17.79 -6.54 -0.67
N GLU A 69 18.52 -7.64 -0.88
CA GLU A 69 19.59 -7.74 -1.89
C GLU A 69 19.04 -7.68 -3.32
N ASN A 70 17.83 -8.20 -3.55
CA ASN A 70 17.20 -8.22 -4.87
C ASN A 70 16.18 -7.08 -5.07
N ARG A 71 16.23 -6.03 -4.24
CA ARG A 71 15.26 -4.92 -4.29
C ARG A 71 15.29 -4.18 -5.62
N ALA A 72 16.48 -4.01 -6.20
CA ALA A 72 16.64 -3.38 -7.52
C ALA A 72 15.84 -4.08 -8.63
N GLN A 73 15.70 -5.41 -8.57
CA GLN A 73 14.90 -6.17 -9.56
C GLN A 73 13.39 -5.89 -9.43
N LEU A 74 12.93 -5.45 -8.26
CA LEU A 74 11.54 -5.05 -8.03
C LEU A 74 11.28 -3.64 -8.56
N ASP A 75 12.28 -2.78 -8.47
CA ASP A 75 12.21 -1.37 -8.86
C ASP A 75 12.43 -1.16 -10.36
N ALA A 76 13.24 -2.01 -11.01
CA ALA A 76 13.55 -1.94 -12.46
C ALA A 76 12.37 -2.21 -13.40
N ARG A 77 11.20 -2.63 -12.88
CA ARG A 77 10.03 -2.86 -13.74
C ARG A 77 9.27 -1.56 -13.97
N PRO A 78 9.02 -1.15 -15.24
CA PRO A 78 8.22 0.02 -15.54
C PRO A 78 6.85 -0.12 -14.87
N GLY A 79 6.37 0.96 -14.25
CA GLY A 79 5.03 1.02 -13.71
C GLY A 79 4.02 0.64 -14.79
N LYS A 80 3.00 -0.15 -14.47
CA LYS A 80 1.87 -0.34 -15.39
C LYS A 80 1.31 1.04 -15.71
N LYS A 81 1.10 1.36 -17.00
CA LYS A 81 0.34 2.54 -17.41
C LYS A 81 -1.04 2.45 -16.76
N ILE A 82 -1.34 3.40 -15.86
CA ILE A 82 -2.62 3.43 -15.14
C ILE A 82 -3.50 4.46 -15.87
N THR A 83 -4.69 4.06 -16.28
CA THR A 83 -5.72 5.01 -16.70
C THR A 83 -6.14 5.83 -15.49
N THR A 84 -5.87 7.12 -15.54
CA THR A 84 -6.22 8.07 -14.49
C THR A 84 -7.71 8.34 -14.51
N ARG A 85 -8.34 8.30 -13.33
CA ARG A 85 -9.74 8.66 -13.16
C ARG A 85 -9.86 9.58 -11.96
N THR A 86 -10.03 10.87 -12.20
CA THR A 86 -10.14 11.90 -11.17
C THR A 86 -11.60 12.24 -10.85
N ALA A 87 -12.48 12.18 -11.86
CA ALA A 87 -13.91 12.41 -11.68
C ALA A 87 -14.60 11.26 -10.93
N GLY A 88 -15.11 11.57 -9.74
CA GLY A 88 -16.03 10.75 -8.96
C GLY A 88 -17.50 11.07 -9.30
N ARG A 89 -18.43 10.49 -8.54
CA ARG A 89 -19.86 10.82 -8.61
C ARG A 89 -20.18 12.13 -7.88
N TYR A 90 -19.48 12.42 -6.78
CA TYR A 90 -19.72 13.58 -5.93
C TYR A 90 -18.53 14.53 -5.85
N TYR A 91 -17.32 14.04 -6.08
CA TYR A 91 -16.08 14.81 -5.93
C TYR A 91 -15.15 14.60 -7.12
N ASP A 92 -14.52 15.68 -7.57
CA ASP A 92 -13.37 15.61 -8.48
C ASP A 92 -12.07 15.67 -7.69
N LEU A 93 -11.24 14.64 -7.83
CA LEU A 93 -9.94 14.58 -7.16
C LEU A 93 -8.92 15.54 -7.76
N ALA A 94 -9.03 15.89 -9.05
CA ALA A 94 -8.11 16.84 -9.68
C ALA A 94 -8.26 18.21 -9.04
N GLU A 95 -9.50 18.68 -8.87
CA GLU A 95 -9.81 19.95 -8.23
C GLU A 95 -9.28 20.02 -6.79
N LEU A 96 -9.51 18.96 -6.00
CA LEU A 96 -9.01 18.88 -4.63
C LEU A 96 -7.49 18.86 -4.58
N TYR A 97 -6.86 18.05 -5.44
CA TYR A 97 -5.41 17.92 -5.51
C TYR A 97 -4.76 19.26 -5.87
N ASP A 98 -5.22 19.92 -6.93
CA ASP A 98 -4.64 21.19 -7.39
C ASP A 98 -4.78 22.30 -6.35
N GLY A 99 -5.94 22.38 -5.69
CA GLY A 99 -6.17 23.34 -4.60
C GLY A 99 -5.22 23.12 -3.43
N ILE A 100 -5.09 21.86 -2.98
CA ILE A 100 -4.19 21.50 -1.87
C ILE A 100 -2.72 21.68 -2.26
N ASN A 101 -2.34 21.34 -3.49
CA ASN A 101 -0.97 21.45 -3.98
C ASN A 101 -0.51 22.91 -3.96
N LYS A 102 -1.38 23.83 -4.40
CA LYS A 102 -1.12 25.27 -4.34
C LYS A 102 -1.07 25.79 -2.90
N GLU A 103 -2.02 25.39 -2.06
CA GLU A 103 -2.16 25.92 -0.69
C GLU A 103 -1.04 25.46 0.26
N TYR A 104 -0.61 24.20 0.18
CA TYR A 104 0.29 23.61 1.17
C TYR A 104 1.67 23.20 0.65
N PHE A 105 1.84 23.12 -0.67
CA PHE A 105 3.04 22.56 -1.28
C PHE A 105 3.64 23.44 -2.38
N GLU A 106 3.17 24.69 -2.53
CA GLU A 106 3.69 25.62 -3.55
C GLU A 106 3.69 25.02 -4.97
N ALA A 107 2.71 24.17 -5.25
CA ALA A 107 2.59 23.39 -6.50
C ALA A 107 3.76 22.43 -6.80
N ALA A 108 4.58 22.08 -5.81
CA ALA A 108 5.77 21.24 -6.00
C ALA A 108 5.46 19.73 -6.15
N ILE A 109 4.26 19.26 -5.82
CA ILE A 109 3.93 17.83 -5.94
C ILE A 109 3.46 17.54 -7.37
N GLU A 110 4.17 16.63 -8.04
CA GLU A 110 3.88 16.19 -9.42
C GLU A 110 3.17 14.82 -9.48
N SER A 111 2.72 14.31 -8.32
CA SER A 111 2.05 13.02 -8.23
C SER A 111 0.75 12.99 -9.02
N THR A 112 0.52 11.89 -9.72
CA THR A 112 -0.76 11.66 -10.39
C THR A 112 -1.80 11.16 -9.38
N ILE A 113 -2.96 11.82 -9.29
CA ILE A 113 -4.07 11.39 -8.43
C ILE A 113 -5.13 10.59 -9.21
N THR A 114 -5.70 9.55 -8.58
CA THR A 114 -6.79 8.78 -9.18
C THR A 114 -7.69 8.12 -8.13
N TRP A 115 -8.95 7.92 -8.46
CA TRP A 115 -9.80 6.97 -7.77
C TRP A 115 -9.28 5.54 -7.95
N GLY A 116 -9.39 4.74 -6.90
CA GLY A 116 -9.16 3.30 -6.96
C GLY A 116 -10.25 2.54 -7.72
N THR A 117 -10.06 1.25 -7.93
CA THR A 117 -11.10 0.39 -8.50
C THR A 117 -12.16 0.07 -7.44
N ARG A 118 -13.44 0.17 -7.78
CA ARG A 118 -14.54 -0.27 -6.90
C ARG A 118 -14.47 -1.79 -6.74
N SER A 119 -13.98 -2.25 -5.59
CA SER A 119 -14.01 -3.68 -5.23
C SER A 119 -15.20 -3.98 -4.32
N PRO A 120 -16.06 -4.97 -4.67
CA PRO A 120 -17.31 -5.28 -3.96
C PRO A 120 -17.13 -5.90 -2.57
N ARG A 121 -15.89 -6.04 -2.07
CA ARG A 121 -15.61 -6.69 -0.78
C ARG A 121 -14.90 -5.72 0.17
N CYS A 122 -15.55 -5.42 1.29
CA CYS A 122 -15.03 -4.84 2.54
C CYS A 122 -15.44 -3.39 2.88
N SER A 123 -15.86 -3.19 4.14
CA SER A 123 -16.33 -1.96 4.79
C SER A 123 -15.25 -0.86 4.93
N VAL A 124 -15.67 0.41 4.98
CA VAL A 124 -14.84 1.63 5.14
C VAL A 124 -13.93 1.55 6.38
N ARG A 125 -14.45 1.06 7.50
CA ARG A 125 -13.77 1.04 8.81
C ARG A 125 -12.54 0.11 8.87
N LYS A 126 -12.32 -0.74 7.87
CA LYS A 126 -11.15 -1.65 7.78
C LYS A 126 -10.26 -1.34 6.57
N ARG A 127 -10.46 -0.19 5.90
CA ARG A 127 -9.77 0.15 4.66
C ARG A 127 -8.80 1.31 4.83
N THR A 128 -7.66 1.16 4.16
CA THR A 128 -6.80 2.26 3.71
C THR A 128 -7.62 3.21 2.83
N LEU A 129 -7.81 4.45 3.29
CA LEU A 129 -8.66 5.47 2.66
C LEU A 129 -7.97 6.16 1.47
N GLY A 130 -6.65 6.30 1.54
CA GLY A 130 -5.77 6.74 0.47
C GLY A 130 -4.47 5.94 0.50
N SER A 131 -3.72 5.95 -0.60
CA SER A 131 -2.37 5.41 -0.63
C SER A 131 -1.50 6.12 -1.68
N PHE A 132 -0.31 6.53 -1.29
CA PHE A 132 0.75 6.97 -2.19
C PHE A 132 1.71 5.82 -2.57
N SER A 133 2.09 5.76 -3.84
CA SER A 133 3.15 4.87 -4.33
C SER A 133 4.32 5.66 -4.90
N ALA A 134 5.43 5.71 -4.16
CA ALA A 134 6.67 6.34 -4.60
C ALA A 134 7.19 5.77 -5.93
N ARG A 135 7.01 4.46 -6.16
CA ARG A 135 7.48 3.78 -7.38
C ARG A 135 6.78 4.27 -8.64
N SER A 136 5.48 4.53 -8.57
CA SER A 136 4.70 4.97 -9.73
C SER A 136 4.32 6.44 -9.67
N ASN A 137 4.76 7.17 -8.64
CA ASN A 137 4.36 8.54 -8.32
C ASN A 137 2.83 8.76 -8.40
N ILE A 138 2.05 7.83 -7.82
CA ILE A 138 0.57 7.85 -7.90
C ILE A 138 -0.04 7.89 -6.51
N ILE A 139 -0.96 8.82 -6.32
CA ILE A 139 -1.89 8.90 -5.19
C ILE A 139 -3.20 8.22 -5.60
N ARG A 140 -3.63 7.22 -4.82
CA ARG A 140 -4.88 6.52 -5.04
C ARG A 140 -5.83 6.75 -3.89
N ILE A 141 -7.01 7.29 -4.18
CA ILE A 141 -8.06 7.51 -3.18
C ILE A 141 -9.13 6.42 -3.30
N ASN A 142 -9.61 5.92 -2.16
CA ASN A 142 -10.59 4.85 -2.14
C ASN A 142 -11.97 5.36 -2.57
N PRO A 143 -12.63 4.77 -3.59
CA PRO A 143 -13.96 5.21 -4.05
C PRO A 143 -15.07 5.12 -3.00
N VAL A 144 -14.79 4.49 -1.85
CA VAL A 144 -15.71 4.47 -0.72
C VAL A 144 -15.96 5.87 -0.14
N LEU A 145 -15.04 6.81 -0.35
CA LEU A 145 -15.18 8.21 0.03
C LEU A 145 -16.03 9.03 -0.95
N ASP A 146 -16.26 8.53 -2.16
CA ASP A 146 -17.07 9.19 -3.20
C ASP A 146 -18.57 9.01 -2.93
N ARG A 147 -19.07 9.62 -1.86
CA ARG A 147 -20.46 9.51 -1.40
C ARG A 147 -20.93 10.82 -0.77
N LYS A 148 -22.20 11.19 -1.00
CA LYS A 148 -22.85 12.41 -0.46
C LYS A 148 -22.62 12.67 1.05
N PRO A 149 -22.65 11.66 1.95
CA PRO A 149 -22.48 11.91 3.38
C PRO A 149 -21.04 12.22 3.81
N VAL A 150 -20.05 12.02 2.94
CA VAL A 150 -18.65 12.27 3.26
C VAL A 150 -18.34 13.74 2.99
N PRO A 151 -18.01 14.57 3.98
CA PRO A 151 -17.80 15.99 3.75
C PRO A 151 -16.59 16.27 2.85
N ARG A 152 -16.65 17.34 2.05
CA ARG A 152 -15.56 17.75 1.15
C ARG A 152 -14.25 17.96 1.90
N TYR A 153 -14.30 18.58 3.09
CA TYR A 153 -13.11 18.82 3.93
C TYR A 153 -12.41 17.51 4.33
N TYR A 154 -13.16 16.43 4.53
CA TYR A 154 -12.59 15.14 4.93
C TYR A 154 -11.86 14.47 3.76
N ILE A 155 -12.43 14.52 2.56
CA ILE A 155 -11.76 13.99 1.36
C ILE A 155 -10.51 14.82 1.06
N ALA A 156 -10.61 16.14 1.19
CA ALA A 156 -9.46 17.03 1.08
C ALA A 156 -8.35 16.64 2.07
N PHE A 157 -8.70 16.34 3.33
CA PHE A 157 -7.73 15.86 4.32
C PHE A 157 -7.07 14.54 3.92
N VAL A 158 -7.82 13.56 3.40
CA VAL A 158 -7.24 12.29 2.92
C VAL A 158 -6.30 12.55 1.74
N VAL A 159 -6.66 13.42 0.81
CA VAL A 159 -5.78 13.80 -0.31
C VAL A 159 -4.50 14.46 0.22
N TYR A 160 -4.63 15.42 1.14
CA TYR A 160 -3.50 16.08 1.79
C TYR A 160 -2.57 15.08 2.50
N HIS A 161 -3.12 14.12 3.23
CA HIS A 161 -2.36 13.05 3.88
C HIS A 161 -1.52 12.25 2.89
N GLU A 162 -2.09 11.90 1.74
CA GLU A 162 -1.35 11.19 0.69
C GLU A 162 -0.29 12.06 0.00
N MET A 163 -0.55 13.36 -0.16
CA MET A 163 0.44 14.29 -0.68
C MET A 163 1.60 14.51 0.30
N LEU A 164 1.36 14.46 1.61
CA LEU A 164 2.43 14.49 2.61
C LEU A 164 3.38 13.28 2.46
N HIS A 165 2.86 12.10 2.10
CA HIS A 165 3.71 10.95 1.80
C HIS A 165 4.59 11.18 0.56
N ALA A 166 4.07 11.88 -0.45
CA ALA A 166 4.85 12.27 -1.62
C ALA A 166 5.94 13.31 -1.26
N ALA A 167 5.60 14.31 -0.45
CA ALA A 167 6.49 15.40 -0.08
C ALA A 167 7.64 14.97 0.86
N LEU A 168 7.33 14.14 1.86
CA LEU A 168 8.30 13.73 2.89
C LEU A 168 9.01 12.41 2.55
N GLY A 169 8.49 11.67 1.58
CA GLY A 169 8.94 10.33 1.24
C GLY A 169 8.68 9.30 2.36
N ILE A 170 9.00 8.05 2.07
CA ILE A 170 8.90 6.96 3.05
C ILE A 170 10.26 6.80 3.72
N THR A 171 10.42 7.32 4.94
CA THR A 171 11.66 7.16 5.71
C THR A 171 11.77 5.75 6.28
N THR A 172 12.87 5.06 6.04
CA THR A 172 13.20 3.79 6.69
C THR A 172 14.09 4.04 7.91
N LYS A 173 13.62 3.67 9.11
CA LYS A 173 14.41 3.70 10.34
C LYS A 173 14.52 2.27 10.88
N ASN A 174 15.74 1.76 11.07
CA ASN A 174 16.02 0.41 11.61
C ASN A 174 15.29 -0.72 10.87
N ASP A 175 15.38 -0.76 9.54
CA ASP A 175 14.75 -1.78 8.69
C ASP A 175 13.20 -1.83 8.78
N ARG A 176 12.59 -0.85 9.48
CA ARG A 176 11.15 -0.62 9.56
C ARG A 176 10.80 0.65 8.80
N ARG A 177 9.83 0.55 7.89
CA ARG A 177 9.25 1.73 7.21
C ARG A 177 8.49 2.55 8.24
N SER A 178 8.93 3.78 8.50
CA SER A 178 8.20 4.74 9.32
C SER A 178 7.43 5.67 8.39
N MET A 179 6.19 5.30 8.06
CA MET A 179 5.34 6.10 7.16
C MET A 179 4.84 7.41 7.82
N HIS A 180 4.79 7.46 9.16
CA HIS A 180 4.30 8.63 9.90
C HIS A 180 5.34 9.11 10.92
N SER A 181 6.39 9.77 10.42
CA SER A 181 7.43 10.40 11.25
C SER A 181 6.86 11.52 12.14
N ARG A 182 7.68 12.04 13.07
CA ARG A 182 7.28 13.20 13.91
C ARG A 182 6.95 14.42 13.02
N GLU A 183 7.75 14.65 11.98
CA GLU A 183 7.51 15.74 11.04
C GLU A 183 6.23 15.53 10.23
N PHE A 184 5.94 14.28 9.81
CA PHE A 184 4.68 13.95 9.15
C PHE A 184 3.48 14.37 10.00
N ARG A 185 3.46 13.94 11.28
CA ARG A 185 2.35 14.27 12.20
C ARG A 185 2.27 15.76 12.50
N ARG A 186 3.40 16.46 12.53
CA ARG A 186 3.43 17.92 12.70
C ARG A 186 2.76 18.61 11.52
N ARG A 187 3.13 18.25 10.28
CA ARG A 187 2.53 18.81 9.07
C ARG A 187 1.06 18.44 8.91
N GLU A 188 0.71 17.19 9.23
CA GLU A 188 -0.68 16.73 9.18
C GLU A 188 -1.63 17.62 10.01
N ARG A 189 -1.19 18.09 11.18
CA ARG A 189 -1.93 19.01 12.05
C ARG A 189 -2.07 20.43 11.52
N LEU A 190 -1.30 20.81 10.50
CA LEU A 190 -1.39 22.13 9.86
C LEU A 190 -2.55 22.23 8.87
N PHE A 191 -3.21 21.11 8.55
CA PHE A 191 -4.37 21.14 7.69
C PHE A 191 -5.50 21.98 8.31
N LYS A 192 -6.06 22.94 7.56
CA LYS A 192 -7.02 23.92 8.07
C LYS A 192 -8.24 23.32 8.79
N ASP A 193 -8.72 22.16 8.33
CA ASP A 193 -9.88 21.48 8.90
C ASP A 193 -9.48 20.24 9.74
N TYR A 194 -8.24 20.18 10.23
CA TYR A 194 -7.71 18.99 10.92
C TYR A 194 -8.62 18.54 12.07
N GLU A 195 -9.00 19.44 12.98
CA GLU A 195 -9.86 19.11 14.12
C GLU A 195 -11.26 18.65 13.68
N ARG A 196 -11.84 19.25 12.63
CA ARG A 196 -13.12 18.81 12.06
C ARG A 196 -13.04 17.42 11.45
N CYS A 197 -11.90 17.08 10.85
CA CYS A 197 -11.64 15.73 10.34
C CYS A 197 -11.56 14.72 11.49
N ARG A 198 -10.86 15.06 12.57
CA ARG A 198 -10.75 14.20 13.76
C ARG A 198 -12.09 13.99 14.47
N ALA A 199 -12.96 15.00 14.51
CA ALA A 199 -14.33 14.87 15.02
C ALA A 199 -15.15 13.92 14.13
N TRP A 200 -15.12 14.13 12.82
CA TRP A 200 -15.85 13.28 11.87
C TRP A 200 -15.40 11.81 11.90
N GLU A 201 -14.11 11.53 12.08
CA GLU A 201 -13.60 10.16 12.25
C GLU A 201 -14.11 9.48 13.52
N ARG A 202 -14.36 10.25 14.59
CA ARG A 202 -14.93 9.76 15.85
C ARG A 202 -16.45 9.57 15.76
N GLY A 203 -17.08 10.08 14.72
CA GLY A 203 -18.53 10.05 14.54
C GLY A 203 -19.27 11.13 15.33
N GLU A 204 -18.57 12.21 15.67
CA GLU A 204 -19.11 13.44 16.28
C GLU A 204 -19.75 14.35 15.22
#